data_AF-A0AAV6TR88-F1
#
_entry.id   AF-A0AAV6TR88-F1
#
_cell.length_a   1.000
_cell.length_b   1.000
_cell.length_c   1.000
_cell.angle_alpha   90.00
_cell.angle_beta   90.00
_cell.angle_gamma   90.00
#
_symmetry.space_group_name_H-M   'P 1'
#
loop_
_entity.id
_entity.type
_entity.pdbx_description
1 polymer ?
#
loop_
_entity_poly.entity_id
_entity_poly.type
_entity_poly.pdbx_seq_one_letter_code
_entity_poly.pdbx_strand_id
1 'polypeptide(L)'
;MVPAMLKKQKSLSVVNENLRSQLLAQDEIHQILNSKKLLEFYTGIQIRDAFNVLLDLCQEVVETHLEPASQLLLILMRLRLGLLFKGLAHRFKICYSPASLIFSDWMNILYAVGQTFVMWCTKKSIRRNLPAAFQNPTFKKGLID
;
A
#
# COMPACT_ATOMS: atom_id res chain seq x y z
N MET A 1 -50.78 -3.03 -11.53
CA MET A 1 -49.57 -3.76 -12.01
C MET A 1 -48.27 -2.98 -11.76
N VAL A 2 -48.19 -1.70 -12.10
CA VAL A 2 -47.00 -0.82 -11.88
C VAL A 2 -46.48 -0.75 -10.42
N PRO A 3 -47.33 -0.66 -9.36
CA PRO A 3 -46.86 -0.52 -7.98
C PRO A 3 -46.13 -1.76 -7.44
N ALA A 4 -46.55 -2.95 -7.87
CA ALA A 4 -45.95 -4.22 -7.47
C ALA A 4 -44.55 -4.40 -8.09
N MET A 5 -44.36 -3.93 -9.32
CA MET A 5 -43.05 -3.95 -9.98
C MET A 5 -42.07 -2.97 -9.31
N LEU A 6 -42.53 -1.77 -8.93
CA LEU A 6 -41.72 -0.80 -8.19
C LEU A 6 -41.26 -1.33 -6.84
N LYS A 7 -42.15 -2.03 -6.12
CA LYS A 7 -41.82 -2.66 -4.83
C LYS A 7 -40.75 -3.74 -5.02
N LYS A 8 -40.91 -4.61 -6.01
CA LYS A 8 -39.93 -5.67 -6.34
C LYS A 8 -38.58 -5.09 -6.76
N GLN A 9 -38.56 -4.02 -7.56
CA GLN A 9 -37.33 -3.35 -7.99
C GLN A 9 -36.56 -2.75 -6.81
N LYS A 10 -37.25 -2.08 -5.87
CA LYS A 10 -36.64 -1.56 -4.64
C LYS A 10 -36.11 -2.69 -3.76
N SER A 11 -36.87 -3.78 -3.60
CA SER A 11 -36.40 -4.96 -2.85
C SER A 11 -35.15 -5.57 -3.48
N LEU A 12 -35.09 -5.64 -4.82
CA LEU A 12 -33.93 -6.16 -5.54
C LEU A 12 -32.70 -5.26 -5.43
N SER A 13 -32.84 -3.93 -5.44
CA SER A 13 -31.69 -3.02 -5.26
C SER A 13 -31.09 -3.15 -3.87
N VAL A 14 -31.94 -3.22 -2.85
CA VAL A 14 -31.52 -3.41 -1.45
C VAL A 14 -30.82 -4.75 -1.27
N VAL A 15 -31.36 -5.83 -1.84
CA VAL A 15 -30.71 -7.16 -1.78
C VAL A 15 -29.34 -7.13 -2.47
N ASN A 16 -29.22 -6.46 -3.62
CA ASN A 16 -27.96 -6.36 -4.36
C ASN A 16 -26.90 -5.52 -3.61
N GLU A 17 -27.29 -4.43 -2.97
CA GLU A 17 -26.42 -3.64 -2.07
C GLU A 17 -25.94 -4.45 -0.87
N ASN A 18 -26.82 -5.27 -0.29
CA ASN A 18 -26.49 -6.12 0.85
C ASN A 18 -25.54 -7.26 0.44
N LEU A 19 -25.78 -7.90 -0.70
CA LEU A 19 -24.87 -8.89 -1.30
C LEU A 19 -23.48 -8.31 -1.60
N ARG A 20 -23.42 -7.09 -2.16
CA ARG A 20 -22.15 -6.39 -2.39
C ARG A 20 -21.41 -6.13 -1.08
N SER A 21 -22.11 -5.66 -0.06
CA SER A 21 -21.52 -5.41 1.26
C SER A 21 -20.99 -6.70 1.90
N GLN A 22 -21.70 -7.83 1.74
CA GLN A 22 -21.26 -9.15 2.23
C GLN A 22 -20.05 -9.67 1.46
N LEU A 23 -20.01 -9.51 0.13
CA LEU A 23 -18.86 -9.89 -0.69
C LEU A 23 -17.61 -9.07 -0.33
N LEU A 24 -17.76 -7.76 -0.11
CA LEU A 24 -16.67 -6.90 0.37
C LEU A 24 -16.21 -7.30 1.77
N ALA A 25 -17.13 -7.65 2.67
CA ALA A 25 -16.77 -8.14 4.01
C ALA A 25 -16.02 -9.48 3.97
N GLN A 26 -16.24 -10.32 2.95
CA GLN A 26 -15.50 -11.57 2.73
C GLN A 26 -14.17 -11.36 2.00
N ASP A 27 -13.95 -10.19 1.40
CA ASP A 27 -12.72 -9.90 0.69
C ASP A 27 -11.58 -9.63 1.67
N GLU A 28 -10.52 -10.44 1.59
CA GLU A 28 -9.38 -10.37 2.52
C GLU A 28 -8.74 -8.98 2.52
N ILE A 29 -8.66 -8.33 1.35
CA ILE A 29 -8.10 -6.99 1.19
C ILE A 29 -8.93 -5.95 1.93
N HIS A 30 -10.25 -5.97 1.75
CA HIS A 30 -11.15 -5.07 2.46
C HIS A 30 -11.10 -5.27 3.98
N GLN A 31 -10.96 -6.50 4.47
CA GLN A 31 -10.76 -6.77 5.90
C GLN A 31 -9.44 -6.20 6.42
N ILE A 32 -8.36 -6.31 5.65
CA ILE A 32 -7.04 -5.80 6.03
C ILE A 32 -7.06 -4.27 6.10
N LEU A 33 -7.59 -3.61 5.07
CA LEU A 33 -7.74 -2.16 5.04
C LEU A 33 -8.63 -1.67 6.19
N ASN A 34 -9.62 -2.48 6.59
CA ASN A 34 -10.55 -2.09 7.64
C ASN A 34 -10.14 -2.43 9.09
N SER A 35 -9.10 -3.23 9.28
CA SER A 35 -8.66 -3.65 10.62
C SER A 35 -7.33 -3.01 10.98
N LYS A 36 -7.30 -2.23 12.08
CA LYS A 36 -6.05 -1.59 12.57
C LYS A 36 -4.92 -2.61 12.74
N LYS A 37 -5.22 -3.75 13.39
CA LYS A 37 -4.22 -4.79 13.67
C LYS A 37 -3.67 -5.43 12.39
N LEU A 38 -4.54 -5.70 11.42
CA LEU A 38 -4.11 -6.30 10.15
C LEU A 38 -3.36 -5.28 9.29
N LEU A 39 -3.87 -4.06 9.18
CA LEU A 39 -3.21 -2.98 8.45
C LEU A 39 -1.80 -2.76 8.99
N GLU A 40 -1.66 -2.66 10.31
CA GLU A 40 -0.36 -2.56 10.96
C GLU A 40 0.51 -3.76 10.60
N PHE A 41 0.03 -5.00 10.80
CA PHE A 41 0.78 -6.21 10.52
C PHE A 41 1.31 -6.30 9.07
N TYR A 42 0.48 -5.92 8.09
CA TYR A 42 0.82 -6.04 6.68
C TYR A 42 1.63 -4.87 6.15
N THR A 43 1.47 -3.66 6.68
CA THR A 43 2.05 -2.45 6.07
C THR A 43 3.20 -1.80 6.83
N GLY A 44 3.26 -1.92 8.16
CA GLY A 44 4.14 -1.02 8.95
C GLY A 44 3.38 0.07 9.66
N ILE A 45 2.22 0.44 9.12
CA ILE A 45 1.56 1.69 9.47
C ILE A 45 0.61 1.45 10.64
N GLN A 46 0.95 2.06 11.78
CA GLN A 46 0.18 1.94 13.02
C GLN A 46 -1.08 2.82 13.05
N ILE A 47 -1.07 3.89 12.26
CA ILE A 47 -2.12 4.92 12.21
C ILE A 47 -2.78 4.85 10.84
N ARG A 48 -4.07 4.51 10.76
CA ARG A 48 -4.78 4.41 9.46
C ARG A 48 -4.69 5.71 8.68
N ASP A 49 -4.83 6.86 9.33
CA ASP A 49 -4.80 8.14 8.63
C ASP A 49 -3.45 8.37 7.93
N ALA A 50 -2.35 7.82 8.45
CA ALA A 50 -1.05 7.87 7.77
C ALA A 50 -1.05 7.05 6.47
N PHE A 51 -1.79 5.93 6.41
CA PHE A 51 -1.99 5.18 5.16
C PHE A 51 -2.78 6.01 4.14
N ASN A 52 -3.85 6.69 4.59
CA ASN A 52 -4.66 7.54 3.71
C ASN A 52 -3.86 8.75 3.21
N VAL A 53 -3.10 9.42 4.08
CA VAL A 53 -2.22 10.53 3.68
C VAL A 53 -1.20 10.06 2.65
N LEU A 54 -0.59 8.88 2.84
CA LEU A 54 0.35 8.33 1.86
C LEU A 54 -0.35 8.02 0.52
N LEU A 55 -1.57 7.51 0.57
CA LEU A 55 -2.38 7.24 -0.61
C LEU A 55 -2.69 8.53 -1.39
N ASP A 56 -3.10 9.60 -0.69
CA ASP A 56 -3.40 10.90 -1.27
C ASP A 56 -2.14 11.56 -1.87
N LEU A 57 -0.98 11.39 -1.24
CA LEU A 57 0.30 11.89 -1.75
C LEU A 57 0.78 11.15 -3.01
N CYS A 58 0.41 9.88 -3.17
CA CYS A 58 0.86 9.03 -4.27
C CYS A 58 -0.15 8.97 -5.43
N GLN A 59 -1.23 9.76 -5.37
CA GLN A 59 -2.41 9.60 -6.23
C GLN A 59 -2.21 10.02 -7.69
N GLU A 60 -0.97 10.27 -8.14
CA GLU A 60 -0.63 10.41 -9.57
C GLU A 60 -0.74 9.06 -10.29
N VAL A 61 -2.00 8.66 -10.47
CA VAL A 61 -2.63 7.83 -11.50
C VAL A 61 -1.75 6.75 -12.12
N VAL A 62 -1.76 5.57 -11.48
CA VAL A 62 -1.58 4.30 -12.20
C VAL A 62 -2.98 3.74 -12.49
N GLU A 63 -3.47 3.96 -13.71
CA GLU A 63 -4.71 3.33 -14.19
C GLU A 63 -4.49 1.82 -14.30
N THR A 64 -4.93 1.08 -13.28
CA THR A 64 -4.95 -0.38 -13.32
C THR A 64 -6.33 -0.90 -12.96
N HIS A 65 -6.54 -2.21 -13.14
CA HIS A 65 -7.75 -2.90 -12.70
C HIS A 65 -7.91 -2.97 -11.17
N LEU A 66 -6.93 -2.50 -10.39
CA LEU A 66 -6.93 -2.56 -8.93
C LEU A 66 -7.12 -1.16 -8.34
N GLU A 67 -7.95 -1.04 -7.30
CA GLU A 67 -8.17 0.24 -6.61
C GLU A 67 -6.85 0.78 -6.00
N PRO A 68 -6.58 2.10 -6.03
CA PRO A 68 -5.34 2.67 -5.51
C PRO A 68 -4.98 2.24 -4.07
N ALA A 69 -5.96 2.14 -3.17
CA ALA A 69 -5.73 1.66 -1.81
C ALA A 69 -5.24 0.20 -1.78
N SER A 70 -5.80 -0.65 -2.65
CA SER A 70 -5.38 -2.04 -2.80
C SER A 70 -3.99 -2.14 -3.45
N GLN A 71 -3.69 -1.28 -4.43
CA GLN A 71 -2.35 -1.19 -5.00
C GLN A 71 -1.33 -0.80 -3.93
N LEU A 72 -1.55 0.29 -3.18
CA LEU A 72 -0.66 0.71 -2.09
C LEU A 72 -0.46 -0.41 -1.05
N LEU A 73 -1.53 -1.12 -0.68
CA LEU A 73 -1.45 -2.25 0.23
C LEU A 73 -0.52 -3.36 -0.31
N LEU A 74 -0.63 -3.70 -1.60
CA LEU A 74 0.22 -4.69 -2.26
C LEU A 74 1.70 -4.32 -2.14
N ILE A 75 2.03 -3.05 -2.37
CA ILE A 75 3.39 -2.53 -2.27
C ILE A 75 3.92 -2.63 -0.85
N LEU A 76 3.16 -2.10 0.12
CA LEU A 76 3.58 -2.08 1.51
C LEU A 76 3.72 -3.50 2.08
N MET A 77 2.84 -4.42 1.71
CA MET A 77 2.98 -5.85 2.03
C MET A 77 4.29 -6.42 1.51
N ARG A 78 4.66 -6.12 0.27
CA ARG A 78 5.90 -6.61 -0.32
C ARG A 78 7.12 -5.99 0.36
N LEU A 79 7.12 -4.68 0.58
CA LEU A 79 8.23 -3.96 1.21
C LEU A 79 8.44 -4.40 2.67
N ARG A 80 7.36 -4.65 3.41
CA ARG A 80 7.44 -5.07 4.81
C ARG A 80 7.75 -6.56 4.98
N LEU A 81 7.04 -7.42 4.26
CA LEU A 81 7.05 -8.87 4.50
C LEU A 81 7.87 -9.66 3.46
N GLY A 82 8.37 -9.01 2.41
CA GLY A 82 9.15 -9.67 1.36
C GLY A 82 8.36 -10.68 0.52
N LEU A 83 7.03 -10.55 0.43
CA LEU A 83 6.18 -11.52 -0.25
C LEU A 83 6.48 -11.63 -1.76
N LEU A 84 6.48 -12.86 -2.27
CA LEU A 84 6.63 -13.14 -3.70
C LEU A 84 5.46 -12.57 -4.51
N PHE A 85 5.73 -12.04 -5.70
CA PHE A 85 4.70 -11.54 -6.61
C PHE A 85 3.63 -12.58 -6.95
N LYS A 86 3.98 -13.87 -7.04
CA LYS A 86 3.01 -14.96 -7.24
C LYS A 86 2.00 -15.06 -6.10
N GLY A 87 2.47 -14.92 -4.85
CA GLY A 87 1.60 -14.95 -3.67
C GLY A 87 0.72 -13.70 -3.57
N LEU A 88 1.28 -12.54 -3.90
CA LEU A 88 0.53 -11.28 -3.99
C LEU A 88 -0.53 -11.37 -5.09
N ALA A 89 -0.17 -11.82 -6.29
CA ALA A 89 -1.09 -11.99 -7.41
C ALA A 89 -2.31 -12.85 -7.03
N HIS A 90 -2.06 -14.00 -6.36
CA HIS A 90 -3.12 -14.85 -5.85
C HIS A 90 -4.02 -14.13 -4.82
N ARG A 91 -3.42 -13.45 -3.84
CA ARG A 91 -4.14 -12.73 -2.77
C ARG A 91 -5.01 -11.58 -3.31
N PHE A 92 -4.48 -10.83 -4.26
CA PHE A 92 -5.16 -9.68 -4.89
C PHE A 92 -6.03 -10.08 -6.09
N LYS A 93 -6.13 -11.38 -6.40
CA LYS A 93 -6.91 -11.93 -7.54
C LYS A 93 -6.53 -11.29 -8.88
N ILE A 94 -5.24 -11.00 -9.06
CA ILE A 94 -4.66 -10.44 -10.30
C ILE A 94 -3.64 -11.41 -10.90
N CYS A 95 -3.26 -11.21 -12.15
CA CYS A 95 -2.16 -11.97 -12.77
C CYS A 95 -0.79 -11.53 -12.23
N TYR A 96 0.23 -12.39 -12.37
CA TYR A 96 1.60 -12.11 -11.94
C TYR A 96 2.19 -10.85 -12.59
N SER A 97 2.02 -10.71 -13.91
CA SER A 97 2.58 -9.58 -14.67
C SER A 97 2.04 -8.23 -14.15
N PRO A 98 0.73 -8.03 -13.95
CA PRO A 98 0.18 -6.85 -13.28
C PRO A 98 0.78 -6.58 -11.89
N ALA A 99 0.98 -7.60 -11.05
CA ALA A 99 1.55 -7.38 -9.71
C ALA A 99 2.97 -6.80 -9.74
N SER A 100 3.81 -7.24 -10.69
CA SER A 100 5.17 -6.73 -10.86
C SER A 100 5.19 -5.33 -11.46
N LEU A 101 4.28 -5.03 -12.39
CA LEU A 101 4.14 -3.70 -13.00
C LEU A 101 3.67 -2.68 -11.97
N ILE A 102 2.58 -2.98 -11.24
CA ILE A 102 2.09 -2.17 -10.12
C ILE A 102 3.24 -1.89 -9.15
N PHE A 103 4.05 -2.90 -8.83
CA PHE A 103 5.20 -2.68 -7.96
C PHE A 103 6.24 -1.72 -8.51
N SER A 104 6.56 -1.82 -9.79
CA SER A 104 7.56 -0.95 -10.41
C SER A 104 7.06 0.49 -10.50
N ASP A 105 5.80 0.68 -10.90
CA ASP A 105 5.19 2.00 -11.04
C ASP A 105 5.09 2.72 -9.69
N TRP A 106 4.62 2.01 -8.66
CA TRP A 106 4.56 2.57 -7.31
C TRP A 106 5.93 2.84 -6.70
N MET A 107 6.96 2.05 -7.02
CA MET A 107 8.31 2.36 -6.56
C MET A 107 8.82 3.67 -7.14
N ASN A 108 8.48 3.99 -8.40
CA ASN A 108 8.81 5.28 -9.00
C ASN A 108 8.05 6.43 -8.32
N ILE A 109 6.76 6.25 -8.04
CA ILE A 109 5.94 7.24 -7.33
C ILE A 109 6.47 7.47 -5.92
N LEU A 110 6.68 6.41 -5.14
CA LEU A 110 7.24 6.49 -3.79
C LEU A 110 8.64 7.08 -3.77
N TYR A 111 9.45 6.84 -4.81
CA TYR A 111 10.75 7.50 -4.95
C TYR A 111 10.58 9.01 -5.12
N ALA A 112 9.71 9.46 -6.04
CA ALA A 112 9.45 10.87 -6.28
C ALA A 112 8.89 11.59 -5.03
N VAL A 113 7.87 11.00 -4.40
CA VAL A 113 7.26 11.50 -3.17
C VAL A 113 8.28 11.48 -2.02
N GLY A 114 9.04 10.39 -1.89
CA GLY A 114 10.05 10.20 -0.84
C GLY A 114 11.17 11.22 -0.87
N GLN A 115 11.54 11.78 -2.02
CA GLN A 115 12.54 12.86 -2.09
C GLN A 115 12.16 14.07 -1.24
N THR A 116 10.86 14.32 -1.03
CA THR A 116 10.38 15.43 -0.19
C THR A 116 10.49 15.14 1.31
N PHE A 117 10.45 13.85 1.70
CA PHE A 117 10.49 13.41 3.09
C PHE A 117 11.89 13.10 3.60
N VAL A 118 12.80 12.68 2.70
CA VAL A 118 14.15 12.30 3.09
C VAL A 118 15.04 13.54 3.12
N MET A 119 15.16 14.15 4.30
CA MET A 119 16.28 15.06 4.57
C MET A 119 17.56 14.24 4.72
N TRP A 120 18.28 14.04 3.61
CA TRP A 120 19.59 13.42 3.66
C TRP A 120 20.54 14.27 4.53
N CYS A 121 21.04 13.70 5.62
CA CYS A 121 22.05 14.36 6.44
C CYS A 121 23.27 14.71 5.58
N THR A 122 23.73 15.95 5.66
CA THR A 122 24.96 16.35 4.95
C THR A 122 26.14 15.47 5.40
N LYS A 123 27.11 15.22 4.51
CA LYS A 123 28.33 14.48 4.86
C LYS A 123 29.00 15.04 6.12
N LYS A 124 28.96 16.36 6.33
CA LYS A 124 29.46 17.04 7.54
C LYS A 124 28.66 16.65 8.80
N SER A 125 27.34 16.63 8.72
CA SER A 125 26.47 16.24 9.85
C SER A 125 26.67 14.76 10.21
N ILE A 126 26.80 13.88 9.20
CA ILE A 126 27.09 12.46 9.39
C ILE A 126 28.45 12.29 10.08
N ARG A 127 29.51 12.94 9.59
CA ARG A 127 30.86 12.90 10.19
C ARG A 127 30.85 13.37 11.65
N ARG A 128 30.10 14.44 11.95
CA ARG A 128 30.02 15.01 13.31
C ARG A 128 29.33 14.07 14.30
N ASN A 129 28.32 13.34 13.84
CA ASN A 129 27.49 12.47 14.67
C ASN A 129 27.81 10.98 14.48
N LEU A 130 28.97 10.65 13.91
CA LEU A 130 29.34 9.26 13.60
C LEU A 130 29.58 8.47 14.90
N PRO A 131 28.80 7.42 15.20
CA PRO A 131 29.00 6.62 16.41
C PRO A 131 30.39 5.97 16.41
N ALA A 132 30.98 5.79 17.61
CA ALA A 132 32.33 5.24 17.76
C ALA A 132 32.54 3.89 17.05
N ALA A 133 31.51 3.04 17.03
CA ALA A 133 31.51 1.75 16.32
C ALA A 133 31.79 1.86 14.81
N PHE A 134 31.47 3.00 14.19
CA PHE A 134 31.66 3.25 12.75
C PHE A 134 32.90 4.07 12.42
N GLN A 135 33.71 4.42 13.42
CA GLN A 135 34.96 5.16 13.20
C GLN A 135 36.10 4.27 12.68
N ASN A 136 35.91 2.95 12.69
CA ASN A 136 36.87 2.01 12.13
C ASN A 136 37.12 2.33 10.63
N PRO A 137 38.40 2.37 10.19
CA PRO A 137 38.77 2.70 8.82
C PRO A 137 38.05 1.87 7.74
N THR A 138 37.66 0.63 8.04
CA THR A 138 36.88 -0.23 7.14
C THR A 138 35.49 0.35 6.83
N PHE A 139 34.78 0.88 7.82
CA PHE A 139 33.45 1.47 7.62
C PHE A 139 33.51 2.94 7.17
N LYS A 140 34.58 3.63 7.56
CA LYS A 140 34.78 5.06 7.28
C LYS A 140 34.90 5.36 5.78
N LYS A 141 35.47 4.44 5.00
CA LYS A 141 35.70 4.59 3.56
C LYS A 141 34.43 4.45 2.69
N GLY A 142 33.40 3.75 3.19
CA GLY A 142 32.15 3.53 2.44
C GLY A 142 31.01 4.50 2.78
N LEU A 143 31.02 5.07 3.98
CA LEU A 143 29.93 5.93 4.48
C LEU A 143 30.12 7.42 4.18
N ILE A 144 31.34 7.83 3.80
CA ILE A 144 31.79 9.21 3.95
C ILE A 144 32.44 9.78 2.67
N ASP A 145 32.81 8.93 1.72
CA ASP A 145 33.45 9.29 0.44
C ASP A 145 32.41 9.73 -0.61
#